data_AF-A0A522GSU8-F1
#
_entry.id   AF-A0A522GSU8-F1
#
_cell.length_a   1.000
_cell.length_b   1.000
_cell.length_c   1.000
_cell.angle_alpha   90.00
_cell.angle_beta   90.00
_cell.angle_gamma   90.00
#
_symmetry.space_group_name_H-M   'P 1'
#
loop_
_entity.id
_entity.type
_entity.pdbx_description
1 polymer ?
#
loop_
_entity_poly.entity_id
_entity_poly.type
_entity_poly.pdbx_seq_one_letter_code
_entity_poly.pdbx_strand_id
1 'polypeptide(L)' 'MPDKPDSACLESLVRADYERCHPGETFEDLKRRARFAADDKGLLREWMTLAQQRAAKRDAVEKA' A
#
# COMPACT_ATOMS: atom_id res chain seq x y z
N MET A 1 -16.16 14.82 9.52
CA MET A 1 -15.51 13.50 9.55
C MET A 1 -14.22 13.64 8.76
N PRO A 2 -13.01 13.38 9.30
CA PRO A 2 -11.83 13.39 8.45
C PRO A 2 -11.97 12.24 7.45
N ASP A 3 -11.90 12.59 6.17
CA ASP A 3 -11.91 11.67 5.04
C ASP A 3 -10.75 10.69 5.25
N LYS A 4 -11.06 9.50 5.78
CA LYS A 4 -10.05 8.44 5.82
C LYS A 4 -9.75 8.18 4.35
N PRO A 5 -8.50 8.34 3.90
CA PRO A 5 -8.17 8.09 2.51
C PRO A 5 -8.72 6.72 2.17
N ASP A 6 -9.59 6.69 1.17
CA ASP A 6 -10.28 5.47 0.77
C ASP A 6 -9.23 4.37 0.62
N SER A 7 -9.47 3.21 1.23
CA SER A 7 -8.50 2.12 1.22
C SER A 7 -8.05 1.79 -0.20
N ALA A 8 -8.93 1.95 -1.20
CA ALA A 8 -8.59 1.76 -2.61
C ALA A 8 -7.53 2.77 -3.11
N CYS A 9 -7.53 4.00 -2.60
CA CYS A 9 -6.54 5.03 -2.93
C CYS A 9 -5.15 4.68 -2.34
N LEU A 10 -5.12 4.23 -1.08
CA LEU A 10 -3.89 3.77 -0.44
C LEU A 10 -3.32 2.53 -1.13
N GLU A 11 -4.18 1.57 -1.46
CA GLU A 11 -3.81 0.35 -2.15
C GLU A 11 -3.26 0.64 -3.55
N SER A 12 -3.82 1.61 -4.26
CA SER A 12 -3.32 2.04 -5.58
C SER A 12 -1.94 2.70 -5.49
N LEU A 13 -1.70 3.51 -4.44
CA LEU A 13 -0.40 4.14 -4.20
C LEU A 13 0.70 3.10 -3.95
N VAL A 14 0.42 2.11 -3.11
CA VAL A 14 1.40 1.08 -2.79
C VAL A 14 1.53 0.04 -3.88
N ARG A 15 0.47 -0.24 -4.64
CA ARG A 15 0.52 -1.13 -5.80
C ARG A 15 1.55 -0.66 -6.83
N ALA A 16 1.52 0.63 -7.20
CA ALA A 16 2.47 1.18 -8.16
C ALA A 16 3.94 1.14 -7.65
N ASP A 17 4.15 1.25 -6.35
CA ASP A 17 5.48 1.16 -5.72
C ASP A 17 5.94 -0.30 -5.64
N TYR A 18 5.03 -1.22 -5.27
CA TYR A 18 5.27 -2.66 -5.21
C TYR A 18 5.62 -3.23 -6.58
N GLU A 19 4.84 -2.91 -7.62
CA GLU A 19 5.10 -3.35 -8.99
C GLU A 19 6.41 -2.77 -9.56
N ARG A 20 6.84 -1.59 -9.08
CA ARG A 20 8.15 -1.02 -9.41
C ARG A 20 9.30 -1.77 -8.75
N CYS A 21 9.14 -2.19 -7.49
CA CYS A 21 10.14 -2.97 -6.77
C CYS A 21 10.15 -4.45 -7.19
N HIS A 22 9.01 -4.98 -7.61
CA HIS A 22 8.82 -6.37 -8.01
C HIS A 22 8.23 -6.44 -9.42
N PRO A 23 9.06 -6.28 -10.47
CA PRO A 23 8.62 -6.44 -11.84
C PRO A 23 8.25 -7.92 -12.09
N GLY A 24 6.97 -8.24 -11.88
CA GLY A 24 6.43 -9.60 -12.02
C GLY A 24 5.56 -10.08 -10.86
N GLU A 25 5.59 -9.39 -9.72
CA GLU A 25 4.74 -9.70 -8.58
C GLU A 25 3.80 -8.52 -8.29
N THR A 26 2.51 -8.80 -8.17
CA THR A 26 1.51 -7.75 -7.92
C THR A 26 1.13 -7.72 -6.45
N PHE A 27 0.67 -6.55 -5.98
CA PHE A 27 0.16 -6.40 -4.62
C PHE A 27 -1.04 -7.34 -4.34
N GLU A 28 -1.80 -7.72 -5.36
CA GLU A 28 -2.88 -8.71 -5.26
C GLU A 28 -2.33 -10.12 -4.97
N ASP A 29 -1.17 -10.46 -5.53
CA ASP A 29 -0.48 -11.73 -5.25
C ASP A 29 0.03 -11.76 -3.81
N LEU A 30 0.61 -10.65 -3.34
CA LEU A 30 0.99 -10.47 -1.94
C LEU A 30 -0.21 -10.64 -0.99
N LYS A 31 -1.37 -10.03 -1.29
CA LYS A 31 -2.60 -10.24 -0.49
C LYS A 31 -3.04 -11.71 -0.48
N ARG A 32 -2.97 -12.37 -1.63
CA ARG A 32 -3.32 -13.79 -1.76
C ARG A 32 -2.40 -14.63 -0.89
N ARG A 33 -1.09 -14.37 -0.90
CA ARG A 33 -0.08 -15.04 -0.07
C ARG A 33 -0.23 -14.72 1.42
N ALA A 34 -0.50 -13.47 1.78
CA ALA A 34 -0.78 -13.01 3.15
C ALA A 34 -1.98 -13.70 3.81
N ARG A 35 -2.88 -14.29 3.01
CA ARG A 35 -3.98 -15.11 3.52
C ARG A 35 -3.50 -16.47 4.06
N PHE A 36 -2.41 -16.99 3.54
CA PHE A 36 -1.87 -18.32 3.87
C PHE A 36 -0.59 -18.25 4.71
N ALA A 37 0.26 -17.25 4.50
CA ALA A 37 1.52 -17.07 5.20
C ALA A 37 1.43 -15.92 6.21
N ALA A 38 1.78 -16.21 7.47
CA ALA A 38 1.86 -15.19 8.52
C ALA A 38 2.98 -14.16 8.24
N ASP A 39 4.02 -14.58 7.53
CA ASP A 39 5.14 -13.74 7.09
C ASP A 39 4.68 -12.67 6.08
N ASP A 40 4.00 -13.10 5.00
CA ASP A 40 3.38 -12.20 4.02
C ASP A 40 2.31 -11.28 4.64
N LYS A 41 1.69 -11.70 5.76
CA LYS A 41 0.74 -10.87 6.53
C LYS A 41 1.40 -9.69 7.21
N GLY A 42 2.62 -9.87 7.73
CA GLY A 42 3.46 -8.79 8.24
C GLY A 42 3.85 -7.83 7.13
N LEU A 43 4.28 -8.39 5.99
CA LEU A 43 4.68 -7.62 4.82
C LEU A 43 3.54 -6.75 4.28
N LEU A 44 2.33 -7.31 4.15
CA LEU A 44 1.14 -6.57 3.71
C LEU A 44 0.84 -5.39 4.64
N ARG A 45 0.98 -5.59 5.95
CA ARG A 45 0.73 -4.53 6.94
C ARG A 45 1.77 -3.42 6.84
N GLU A 46 3.03 -3.77 6.66
CA GLU A 46 4.13 -2.82 6.49
C GLU A 46 3.93 -1.96 5.23
N TRP A 47 3.54 -2.59 4.13
CA TRP A 47 3.20 -1.91 2.89
C TRP A 47 1.99 -0.98 3.04
N MET A 48 0.93 -1.39 3.76
CA MET A 48 -0.20 -0.49 4.04
C MET A 48 0.20 0.71 4.91
N THR A 49 1.10 0.52 5.88
CA THR A 49 1.65 1.62 6.68
C THR A 49 2.49 2.58 5.83
N LEU A 50 3.31 2.05 4.92
CA LEU A 50 4.05 2.86 3.94
C LEU A 50 3.08 3.64 3.02
N ALA A 51 1.97 3.01 2.59
CA ALA A 51 0.95 3.64 1.78
C ALA A 51 0.34 4.87 2.49
N GLN A 52 0.00 4.72 3.77
CA GLN A 52 -0.55 5.81 4.59
C GLN A 52 0.43 6.98 4.74
N GLN A 53 1.71 6.69 5.01
CA GLN A 53 2.73 7.72 5.12
C GLN A 53 2.96 8.44 3.79
N ARG A 54 2.91 7.70 2.67
CA ARG A 54 3.05 8.28 1.33
C ARG A 54 1.84 9.12 0.94
N ALA A 55 0.62 8.65 1.24
CA ALA A 55 -0.59 9.43 1.01
C ALA A 55 -0.56 10.74 1.81
N ALA A 56 -0.17 10.69 3.09
CA ALA A 56 0.01 11.88 3.91
C ALA A 56 1.09 12.84 3.35
N LYS A 57 2.23 12.31 2.89
CA LYS A 57 3.27 13.13 2.22
C LYS A 57 2.80 13.73 0.90
N ARG A 58 2.03 12.97 0.11
CA ARG A 58 1.59 13.36 -1.23
C ARG A 58 0.48 14.41 -1.15
N ASP A 59 -0.46 14.26 -0.21
CA ASP A 59 -1.46 15.28 0.14
C ASP A 59 -0.78 16.56 0.66
N ALA A 60 0.24 16.42 1.52
CA ALA A 60 1.01 17.57 2.02
C ALA A 60 1.81 18.30 0.92
N VAL A 61 2.31 17.59 -0.09
CA VAL A 61 2.99 18.18 -1.26
C VAL A 61 1.99 18.84 -2.21
N GLU A 62 0.78 18.30 -2.37
CA GLU A 62 -0.25 18.89 -3.22
C GLU A 62 -0.89 20.15 -2.59
N LYS A 63 -0.82 20.29 -1.26
CA LYS A 63 -1.31 21.46 -0.52
C LYS A 63 -0.25 22.55 -0.22
N ALA A 64 1.01 22.35 -0.61
CA ALA A 64 2.10 23.30 -0.40
C ALA A 64 2.38 24.12 -1.66
#